data_AF-A0A8J4CTU3-F1
#
_entry.id   AF-A0A8J4CTU3-F1
#
_cell.length_a   1.000
_cell.length_b   1.000
_cell.length_c   1.000
_cell.angle_alpha   90.00
_cell.angle_beta   90.00
_cell.angle_gamma   90.00
#
_symmetry.space_group_name_H-M   'P 1'
#
loop_
_entity.id
_entity.type
_entity.pdbx_description
1 polymer ?
#
loop_
_entity_poly.entity_id
_entity_poly.type
_entity_poly.pdbx_seq_one_letter_code
_entity_poly.pdbx_strand_id
1 'polypeptide(L)'
;MFVYSSIGSSSMHSTRTGPYVTRSFLEFQFVVDADYNRALLPLFALTTSITVGVEVAAVVLCSLMLASIMRVGKMYVSEQEEAEFMHQCHVFVSQYRPGHRPPAPVRTFAAYWAHRCEGEWSTAFRLFTIGVPCFFVNLALAGWIKFHQASTPTAASLVTCCMGIALMWNLYTHYKWGKYLLQDEAAEQDAGLRLTQPPVGLPFDWYLPQVGMLDVPLQRSLTANHAQRLSNAGRSQAPTIAHETEENGVDCSDTTDGD
;
A
#
# COMPACT_ATOMS: atom_id res chain seq x y z
N MET A 1 9.06 0.04 -26.96
CA MET A 1 9.97 1.15 -27.34
C MET A 1 9.21 2.23 -28.15
N PHE A 2 8.04 2.69 -27.68
CA PHE A 2 7.16 3.64 -28.41
C PHE A 2 6.75 4.87 -27.57
N VAL A 3 7.30 5.04 -26.37
CA VAL A 3 6.88 6.11 -25.42
C VAL A 3 7.77 7.37 -25.51
N TYR A 4 8.91 7.32 -26.18
CA TYR A 4 9.83 8.48 -26.25
C TYR A 4 9.55 9.45 -27.40
N SER A 5 8.76 9.09 -28.42
CA SER A 5 8.42 10.01 -29.52
C SER A 5 7.22 10.93 -29.24
N SER A 6 6.45 10.71 -28.18
CA SER A 6 5.28 11.57 -27.85
C SER A 6 5.59 12.70 -26.84
N ILE A 7 6.83 12.77 -26.35
CA ILE A 7 7.31 13.85 -25.46
C ILE A 7 7.82 15.06 -26.27
N GLY A 8 8.17 14.87 -27.55
CA GLY A 8 8.69 15.94 -28.40
C GLY A 8 7.63 16.92 -28.94
N SER A 9 6.39 16.48 -29.17
CA SER A 9 5.36 17.31 -29.82
C SER A 9 4.42 18.01 -28.84
N SER A 10 4.29 17.51 -27.60
CA SER A 10 3.50 18.14 -26.54
C SER A 10 4.22 19.33 -25.88
N SER A 11 5.54 19.45 -26.08
CA SER A 11 6.35 20.50 -25.47
C SER A 11 6.14 21.88 -26.11
N MET A 12 5.68 21.94 -27.37
CA MET A 12 5.54 23.20 -28.13
C MET A 12 4.14 23.85 -28.02
N HIS A 13 3.18 23.20 -27.35
CA HIS A 13 1.93 23.81 -26.92
C HIS A 13 1.83 24.00 -25.40
N SER A 14 2.56 23.21 -24.61
CA SER A 14 2.65 23.38 -23.16
C SER A 14 3.37 24.67 -22.74
N THR A 15 4.28 25.19 -23.58
CA THR A 15 4.99 26.46 -23.31
C THR A 15 4.10 27.70 -23.39
N ARG A 16 2.93 27.60 -24.03
CA ARG A 16 2.00 28.74 -24.14
C ARG A 16 0.96 28.76 -23.03
N THR A 17 0.63 27.63 -22.42
CA THR A 17 -0.40 27.55 -21.37
C THR A 17 0.15 27.59 -19.95
N GLY A 18 1.41 27.17 -19.74
CA GLY A 18 2.09 27.24 -18.46
C GLY A 18 2.03 28.60 -17.74
N PRO A 19 2.27 29.76 -18.41
CA PRO A 19 2.25 31.05 -17.73
C PRO A 19 0.85 31.54 -17.35
N TYR A 20 -0.22 31.01 -17.98
CA TYR A 20 -1.58 31.43 -17.63
C TYR A 20 -2.04 30.84 -16.31
N VAL A 21 -1.64 29.61 -15.96
CA VAL A 21 -2.03 28.96 -14.70
C VAL A 21 -1.38 29.67 -13.51
N THR A 22 -0.08 29.95 -13.59
CA THR A 22 0.63 30.69 -12.54
C THR A 22 0.13 32.13 -12.42
N ARG A 23 -0.23 32.77 -13.54
CA ARG A 23 -0.83 34.10 -13.53
C ARG A 23 -2.23 34.12 -12.91
N SER A 24 -3.07 33.11 -13.16
CA SER A 24 -4.38 33.00 -12.51
C SER A 24 -4.26 32.86 -11.00
N PHE A 25 -3.27 32.11 -10.50
CA PHE A 25 -2.99 32.02 -9.06
C PHE A 25 -2.46 33.33 -8.48
N LEU A 26 -1.65 34.08 -9.22
CA LEU A 26 -1.15 35.40 -8.79
C LEU A 26 -2.25 36.47 -8.81
N GLU A 27 -3.26 36.35 -9.67
CA GLU A 27 -4.43 37.24 -9.68
C GLU A 27 -5.42 36.96 -8.54
N PHE A 28 -5.29 35.83 -7.83
CA PHE A 28 -5.93 35.62 -6.53
C PHE A 28 -5.21 36.39 -5.41
N GLN A 29 -4.88 37.66 -5.62
CA GLN A 29 -4.51 38.53 -4.50
C GLN A 29 -5.74 38.76 -3.63
N PHE A 30 -5.74 38.13 -2.45
CA PHE A 30 -6.73 38.38 -1.43
C PHE A 30 -6.50 39.79 -0.89
N VAL A 31 -7.35 40.74 -1.28
CA VAL A 31 -7.45 42.02 -0.59
C VAL A 31 -8.10 41.73 0.75
N VAL A 32 -7.29 41.63 1.81
CA VAL A 32 -7.76 41.32 3.16
C VAL A 32 -8.15 42.62 3.83
N ASP A 33 -9.45 42.83 4.08
CA ASP A 33 -9.93 43.93 4.90
C ASP A 33 -9.54 43.74 6.38
N ALA A 34 -9.43 44.83 7.12
CA ALA A 34 -9.04 44.83 8.53
C ALA A 34 -9.99 44.03 9.44
N ASP A 35 -11.26 43.91 9.05
CA ASP A 35 -12.32 43.20 9.78
C ASP A 35 -12.44 41.71 9.41
N TYR A 36 -11.51 41.18 8.62
CA TYR A 36 -11.53 39.78 8.20
C TYR A 36 -11.27 38.83 9.39
N ASN A 37 -11.96 37.68 9.39
CA ASN A 37 -11.74 36.66 10.41
C ASN A 37 -10.31 36.10 10.32
N ARG A 38 -9.46 36.52 11.26
CA ARG A 38 -8.03 36.21 11.30
C ARG A 38 -7.72 34.71 11.35
N ALA A 39 -8.68 33.86 11.71
CA ALA A 39 -8.51 32.41 11.76
C ALA A 39 -8.64 31.71 10.39
N LEU A 40 -9.36 32.30 9.43
CA LEU A 40 -9.63 31.67 8.13
C LEU A 40 -8.40 31.65 7.21
N LEU A 41 -7.58 32.71 7.24
CA LEU A 41 -6.33 32.83 6.50
C LEU A 41 -5.29 31.74 6.85
N PRO A 42 -4.91 31.54 8.13
CA PRO A 42 -3.95 30.50 8.50
C PRO A 42 -4.52 29.11 8.26
N LEU A 43 -5.84 28.91 8.42
CA LEU A 43 -6.47 27.63 8.14
C LEU A 43 -6.40 27.30 6.65
N PHE A 44 -6.71 28.26 5.76
CA PHE A 44 -6.58 28.09 4.31
C PHE A 44 -5.13 27.84 3.87
N ALA A 45 -4.17 28.58 4.45
CA ALA A 45 -2.75 28.37 4.16
C ALA A 45 -2.29 26.97 4.60
N LEU A 46 -2.71 26.52 5.78
CA LEU A 46 -2.38 25.20 6.32
C LEU A 46 -2.99 24.08 5.47
N THR A 47 -4.26 24.16 5.11
CA THR A 47 -4.93 23.14 4.28
C THR A 47 -4.35 23.11 2.87
N THR A 48 -3.97 24.27 2.31
CA THR A 48 -3.28 24.35 1.01
C THR A 48 -1.90 23.71 1.08
N SER A 49 -1.11 24.01 2.11
CA SER A 49 0.21 23.40 2.31
C SER A 49 0.13 21.89 2.45
N ILE A 50 -0.84 21.38 3.22
CA ILE A 50 -1.06 19.93 3.37
C ILE A 50 -1.43 19.31 2.03
N THR A 51 -2.37 19.93 1.29
CA THR A 51 -2.83 19.39 0.00
C THR A 51 -1.70 19.33 -1.01
N VAL A 52 -0.93 20.41 -1.16
CA VAL A 52 0.24 20.43 -2.06
C VAL A 52 1.28 19.39 -1.62
N GLY A 53 1.53 19.27 -0.32
CA GLY A 53 2.45 18.26 0.22
C GLY A 53 2.02 16.83 -0.12
N VAL A 54 0.73 16.51 0.08
CA VAL A 54 0.17 15.18 -0.22
C VAL A 54 0.19 14.88 -1.71
N GLU A 55 -0.21 15.83 -2.56
CA GLU A 55 -0.21 15.68 -4.02
C GLU A 55 1.22 15.51 -4.58
N VAL A 56 2.18 16.30 -4.10
CA VAL A 56 3.59 16.17 -4.50
C VAL A 56 4.13 14.80 -4.08
N ALA A 57 3.83 14.34 -2.86
CA ALA A 57 4.23 13.01 -2.40
C ALA A 57 3.62 11.91 -3.29
N ALA A 58 2.34 12.02 -3.65
CA ALA A 58 1.67 11.06 -4.53
C ALA A 58 2.30 11.02 -5.94
N VAL A 59 2.59 12.18 -6.52
CA VAL A 59 3.26 12.28 -7.84
C VAL A 59 4.66 11.68 -7.80
N VAL A 60 5.43 11.95 -6.74
CA VAL A 60 6.78 11.38 -6.56
C VAL A 60 6.71 9.86 -6.46
N LEU A 61 5.82 9.31 -5.61
CA LEU A 61 5.66 7.86 -5.48
C LEU A 61 5.23 7.20 -6.79
N CYS A 62 4.26 7.79 -7.50
CA CYS A 62 3.82 7.31 -8.79
C CYS A 62 4.96 7.33 -9.83
N SER A 63 5.78 8.38 -9.83
CA SER A 63 6.95 8.50 -10.71
C SER A 63 8.03 7.46 -10.39
N LEU A 64 8.32 7.22 -9.11
CA LEU A 64 9.27 6.21 -8.66
C LEU A 64 8.78 4.80 -9.01
N MET A 65 7.48 4.54 -8.85
CA MET A 65 6.86 3.28 -9.28
C MET A 65 6.95 3.11 -10.80
N LEU A 66 6.61 4.14 -11.59
CA LEU A 66 6.76 4.05 -13.04
C LEU A 66 8.23 3.85 -13.45
N ALA A 67 9.17 4.50 -12.78
CA ALA A 67 10.60 4.32 -13.02
C ALA A 67 11.06 2.90 -12.66
N SER A 68 10.53 2.31 -11.57
CA SER A 68 10.84 0.92 -11.19
C SER A 68 10.29 -0.05 -12.23
N ILE A 69 9.03 0.10 -12.65
CA ILE A 69 8.42 -0.70 -13.73
C ILE A 69 9.22 -0.55 -15.02
N MET A 70 9.63 0.66 -15.40
CA MET A 70 10.41 0.88 -16.63
C MET A 70 11.82 0.31 -16.55
N ARG A 71 12.46 0.34 -15.37
CA ARG A 71 13.79 -0.24 -15.16
C ARG A 71 13.76 -1.75 -15.19
N VAL A 72 12.77 -2.36 -14.53
CA VAL A 72 12.65 -3.82 -14.47
C VAL A 72 11.93 -4.38 -15.70
N GLY A 73 11.03 -3.63 -16.33
CA GLY A 73 10.40 -3.97 -17.61
C GLY A 73 11.39 -4.11 -18.76
N LYS A 74 12.52 -3.39 -18.72
CA LYS A 74 13.65 -3.65 -19.62
C LYS A 74 14.36 -4.98 -19.36
N MET A 75 14.21 -5.55 -18.17
CA MET A 75 14.76 -6.84 -17.78
C MET A 75 13.74 -7.98 -17.95
N TYR A 76 12.44 -7.72 -17.77
CA TYR A 76 11.37 -8.75 -17.77
C TYR A 76 11.08 -9.41 -19.11
N VAL A 77 11.62 -8.89 -20.20
CA VAL A 77 11.53 -9.52 -21.51
C VAL A 77 12.88 -9.33 -22.17
N SER A 78 13.92 -9.95 -21.62
CA SER A 78 14.97 -10.38 -22.53
C SER A 78 14.41 -11.59 -23.26
N GLU A 79 14.36 -11.55 -24.59
CA GLU A 79 13.98 -12.72 -25.43
C GLU A 79 14.80 -13.95 -25.02
N GLN A 80 15.98 -13.72 -24.46
CA GLN A 80 16.86 -14.73 -23.90
C GLN A 80 16.26 -15.50 -22.71
N GLU A 81 15.65 -14.83 -21.73
CA GLU A 81 15.03 -15.51 -20.57
C GLU A 81 13.77 -16.28 -20.97
N GLU A 82 12.97 -15.74 -21.90
CA GLU A 82 11.82 -16.47 -22.46
C GLU A 82 12.29 -17.68 -23.27
N ALA A 83 13.34 -17.54 -24.08
CA ALA A 83 13.94 -18.65 -24.82
C ALA A 83 14.52 -19.72 -23.90
N GLU A 84 15.19 -19.33 -22.80
CA GLU A 84 15.71 -20.25 -21.79
C GLU A 84 14.59 -20.99 -21.07
N PHE A 85 13.51 -20.31 -20.70
CA PHE A 85 12.34 -20.95 -20.11
C PHE A 85 11.66 -21.92 -21.08
N MET A 86 11.46 -21.51 -22.34
CA MET A 86 10.89 -22.37 -23.38
C MET A 86 11.79 -23.58 -23.68
N HIS A 87 13.12 -23.38 -23.64
CA HIS A 87 14.08 -24.47 -23.76
C HIS A 87 13.99 -25.44 -22.58
N GLN A 88 13.92 -24.95 -21.34
CA GLN A 88 13.72 -25.78 -20.16
C GLN A 88 12.40 -26.56 -20.20
N CYS A 89 11.31 -25.93 -20.65
CA CYS A 89 10.03 -26.59 -20.88
C CYS A 89 10.16 -27.72 -21.92
N HIS A 90 10.85 -27.46 -23.03
CA HIS A 90 11.06 -28.46 -24.08
C HIS A 90 11.91 -29.64 -23.57
N VAL A 91 13.01 -29.37 -22.87
CA VAL A 91 13.85 -30.40 -22.22
C VAL A 91 13.02 -31.22 -21.23
N PHE A 92 12.22 -30.55 -20.40
CA PHE A 92 11.34 -31.22 -19.45
C PHE A 92 10.34 -32.16 -20.11
N VAL A 93 9.66 -31.72 -21.18
CA VAL A 93 8.72 -32.57 -21.92
C VAL A 93 9.44 -33.78 -22.53
N SER A 94 10.63 -33.59 -23.08
CA SER A 94 11.41 -34.68 -23.68
C SER A 94 11.94 -35.69 -22.65
N GLN A 95 12.16 -35.26 -21.41
CA GLN A 95 12.71 -36.07 -20.32
C GLN A 95 11.69 -36.39 -19.23
N TYR A 96 10.39 -36.21 -19.51
CA TYR A 96 9.35 -36.32 -18.50
C TYR A 96 9.33 -37.72 -17.90
N ARG A 97 9.38 -37.76 -16.56
CA ARG A 97 9.14 -38.96 -15.76
C ARG A 97 7.99 -38.69 -14.81
N PRO A 98 7.11 -39.67 -14.57
CA PRO A 98 6.09 -39.56 -13.53
C PRO A 98 6.72 -39.13 -12.20
N GLY A 99 6.29 -37.98 -11.66
CA GLY A 99 6.81 -37.39 -10.43
C GLY A 99 7.78 -36.20 -10.61
N HIS A 100 8.30 -35.95 -11.82
CA HIS A 100 9.04 -34.72 -12.11
C HIS A 100 8.09 -33.52 -12.27
N ARG A 101 8.45 -32.36 -11.71
CA ARG A 101 7.69 -31.11 -11.86
C ARG A 101 8.26 -30.25 -12.99
N PRO A 102 7.39 -29.60 -13.80
CA PRO A 102 7.84 -28.71 -14.86
C PRO A 102 8.65 -27.55 -14.27
N PRO A 103 9.62 -27.00 -15.02
CA PRO A 103 10.31 -25.79 -14.62
C PRO A 103 9.28 -24.68 -14.37
N ALA A 104 9.33 -24.07 -13.19
CA ALA A 104 8.47 -22.94 -12.87
C ALA A 104 9.02 -21.68 -13.56
N PRO A 105 8.15 -20.83 -14.14
CA PRO A 105 8.61 -19.58 -14.75
C PRO A 105 9.30 -18.72 -13.69
N VAL A 106 10.58 -18.40 -13.93
CA VAL A 106 11.38 -17.60 -13.00
C VAL A 106 10.94 -16.14 -13.13
N ARG A 107 10.36 -15.58 -12.06
CA ARG A 107 9.91 -14.18 -11.92
C ARG A 107 9.09 -13.66 -13.10
N THR A 108 7.81 -13.99 -13.11
CA THR A 108 6.85 -13.19 -13.88
C THR A 108 6.79 -11.77 -13.29
N PHE A 109 6.54 -10.78 -14.16
CA PHE A 109 6.29 -9.40 -13.73
C PHE A 109 5.24 -9.34 -12.60
N ALA A 110 4.23 -10.22 -12.64
CA ALA A 110 3.20 -10.35 -11.61
C ALA A 110 3.78 -10.67 -10.22
N ALA A 111 4.72 -11.62 -10.10
CA ALA A 111 5.31 -11.97 -8.81
C ALA A 111 6.18 -10.84 -8.24
N TYR A 112 6.85 -10.07 -9.11
CA TYR A 112 7.62 -8.90 -8.69
C TYR A 112 6.75 -7.71 -8.32
N TRP A 113 5.67 -7.50 -9.09
CA TRP A 113 4.65 -6.50 -8.79
C TRP A 113 4.08 -6.75 -7.40
N ALA A 114 3.59 -7.98 -7.15
CA ALA A 114 3.01 -8.38 -5.87
C ALA A 114 3.97 -8.17 -4.69
N HIS A 115 5.23 -8.56 -4.85
CA HIS A 115 6.19 -8.44 -3.74
C HIS A 115 6.66 -6.99 -3.47
N ARG A 116 6.80 -6.15 -4.50
CA ARG A 116 7.54 -4.87 -4.36
C ARG A 116 6.74 -3.63 -4.72
N CYS A 117 5.84 -3.73 -5.68
CA CYS A 117 5.15 -2.56 -6.22
C CYS A 117 3.75 -2.40 -5.61
N GLU A 118 3.09 -3.50 -5.26
CA GLU A 118 1.70 -3.51 -4.78
C GLU A 118 1.48 -2.65 -3.53
N GLY A 119 2.27 -2.87 -2.47
CA GLY A 119 2.12 -2.10 -1.22
C GLY A 119 2.44 -0.61 -1.37
N GLU A 120 3.48 -0.28 -2.14
CA GLU A 120 3.85 1.11 -2.45
C GLU A 120 2.79 1.80 -3.33
N TRP A 121 2.22 1.05 -4.29
CA TRP A 121 1.13 1.52 -5.14
C TRP A 121 -0.14 1.79 -4.34
N SER A 122 -0.52 0.86 -3.46
CA SER A 122 -1.67 1.01 -2.55
C SER A 122 -1.52 2.26 -1.68
N THR A 123 -0.31 2.50 -1.16
CA THR A 123 0.01 3.71 -0.39
C THR A 123 -0.09 4.98 -1.23
N ALA A 124 0.48 4.98 -2.44
CA ALA A 124 0.38 6.11 -3.36
C ALA A 124 -1.07 6.41 -3.76
N PHE A 125 -1.87 5.36 -4.00
CA PHE A 125 -3.29 5.48 -4.32
C PHE A 125 -4.09 6.04 -3.14
N ARG A 126 -3.78 5.64 -1.90
CA ARG A 126 -4.39 6.21 -0.69
C ARG A 126 -4.04 7.70 -0.53
N LEU A 127 -2.78 8.07 -0.73
CA LEU A 127 -2.35 9.47 -0.67
C LEU A 127 -3.05 10.33 -1.73
N PHE A 128 -3.13 9.84 -2.97
CA PHE A 128 -3.88 10.51 -4.03
C PHE A 128 -5.37 10.66 -3.68
N THR A 129 -5.97 9.59 -3.16
CA THR A 129 -7.38 9.57 -2.73
C THR A 129 -7.64 10.57 -1.59
N ILE A 130 -6.69 10.77 -0.69
CA ILE A 130 -6.78 11.75 0.42
C ILE A 130 -6.55 13.18 -0.10
N GLY A 131 -5.72 13.37 -1.13
CA GLY A 131 -5.48 14.67 -1.75
C GLY A 131 -6.74 15.32 -2.33
N VAL A 132 -7.58 14.53 -3.00
CA VAL A 132 -8.84 14.98 -3.63
C VAL A 132 -9.81 15.68 -2.65
N PRO A 133 -10.20 15.10 -1.48
CA PRO A 133 -11.05 15.78 -0.52
C PRO A 133 -10.37 16.99 0.12
N CYS A 134 -9.06 16.95 0.37
CA CYS A 134 -8.32 18.12 0.86
C CYS A 134 -8.37 19.29 -0.15
N PHE A 135 -8.28 18.99 -1.45
CA PHE A 135 -8.46 19.96 -2.52
C PHE A 135 -9.87 20.56 -2.55
N PHE A 136 -10.93 19.75 -2.39
CA PHE A 136 -12.30 20.27 -2.32
C PHE A 136 -12.51 21.20 -1.11
N VAL A 137 -11.93 20.87 0.05
CA VAL A 137 -11.97 21.74 1.23
C VAL A 137 -11.24 23.07 0.95
N ASN A 138 -10.09 23.04 0.29
CA ASN A 138 -9.39 24.27 -0.12
C ASN A 138 -10.22 25.13 -1.06
N LEU A 139 -10.90 24.54 -2.04
CA LEU A 139 -11.77 25.29 -2.96
C LEU A 139 -12.96 25.92 -2.23
N ALA A 140 -13.56 25.19 -1.28
CA ALA A 140 -14.63 25.74 -0.45
C ALA A 140 -14.13 26.93 0.38
N LEU A 141 -12.99 26.80 1.08
CA LEU A 141 -12.36 27.87 1.85
C LEU A 141 -11.98 29.08 0.98
N ALA A 142 -11.42 28.83 -0.20
CA ALA A 142 -11.11 29.89 -1.16
C ALA A 142 -12.37 30.66 -1.58
N GLY A 143 -13.50 29.96 -1.76
CA GLY A 143 -14.80 30.58 -2.01
C GLY A 143 -15.25 31.48 -0.86
N TRP A 144 -15.10 31.03 0.39
CA TRP A 144 -15.41 31.84 1.59
C TRP A 144 -14.53 33.08 1.72
N ILE A 145 -13.24 32.98 1.36
CA ILE A 145 -12.36 34.15 1.34
C ILE A 145 -12.75 35.10 0.21
N LYS A 146 -13.01 34.58 -0.99
CA LYS A 146 -13.29 35.37 -2.19
C LYS A 146 -14.61 36.13 -2.11
N PHE A 147 -15.65 35.54 -1.53
CA PHE A 147 -16.98 36.13 -1.45
C PHE A 147 -17.30 36.77 -0.09
N HIS A 148 -16.30 37.03 0.75
CA HIS A 148 -16.51 37.61 2.08
C HIS A 148 -17.20 38.98 2.05
N GLN A 149 -16.93 39.80 1.04
CA GLN A 149 -17.52 41.15 0.91
C GLN A 149 -18.93 41.13 0.30
N ALA A 150 -19.40 40.00 -0.23
CA ALA A 150 -20.74 39.93 -0.81
C ALA A 150 -21.79 40.05 0.30
N SER A 151 -22.77 40.94 0.13
CA SER A 151 -23.82 41.17 1.14
C SER A 151 -24.65 39.92 1.45
N THR A 152 -24.63 38.93 0.55
CA THR A 152 -25.30 37.63 0.75
C THR A 152 -24.29 36.49 0.56
N PRO A 153 -24.17 35.56 1.52
CA PRO A 153 -23.23 34.42 1.43
C PRO A 153 -23.74 33.30 0.50
N THR A 154 -24.66 33.60 -0.42
CA THR A 154 -25.32 32.61 -1.29
C THR A 154 -24.35 31.97 -2.26
N ALA A 155 -23.42 32.74 -2.83
CA ALA A 155 -22.42 32.20 -3.75
C ALA A 155 -21.45 31.23 -3.04
N ALA A 156 -20.96 31.62 -1.86
CA ALA A 156 -20.05 30.77 -1.07
C ALA A 156 -20.74 29.50 -0.57
N SER A 157 -21.99 29.60 -0.14
CA SER A 157 -22.77 28.43 0.30
C SER A 157 -23.06 27.49 -0.86
N LEU A 158 -23.45 27.99 -2.04
CA LEU A 158 -23.68 27.17 -3.23
C LEU A 158 -22.41 26.43 -3.65
N VAL A 159 -21.26 27.11 -3.72
CA VAL A 159 -19.98 26.46 -4.02
C VAL A 159 -19.66 25.38 -2.98
N THR A 160 -19.84 25.67 -1.70
CA THR A 160 -19.60 24.70 -0.62
C THR A 160 -20.53 23.49 -0.73
N CYS A 161 -21.82 23.70 -1.04
CA CYS A 161 -22.77 22.62 -1.26
C CYS A 161 -22.38 21.75 -2.47
N CYS A 162 -22.02 22.36 -3.60
CA CYS A 162 -21.56 21.62 -4.78
C CYS A 162 -20.29 20.80 -4.49
N MET A 163 -19.30 21.40 -3.81
CA MET A 163 -18.08 20.69 -3.41
C MET A 163 -18.37 19.59 -2.38
N GLY A 164 -19.28 19.82 -1.43
CA GLY A 164 -19.70 18.83 -0.45
C GLY A 164 -20.38 17.60 -1.08
N ILE A 165 -21.25 17.81 -2.06
CA ILE A 165 -21.88 16.72 -2.82
C ILE A 165 -20.82 15.94 -3.62
N ALA A 166 -19.91 16.63 -4.30
CA ALA A 166 -18.82 16.00 -5.04
C ALA A 166 -17.89 15.18 -4.12
N LEU A 167 -17.56 15.71 -2.94
CA LEU A 167 -16.78 15.03 -1.91
C LEU A 167 -17.51 13.79 -1.38
N MET A 168 -18.81 13.91 -1.08
CA MET A 168 -19.60 12.76 -0.65
C MET A 168 -19.67 11.65 -1.70
N TRP A 169 -19.83 12.02 -2.97
CA TRP A 169 -19.81 11.06 -4.08
C TRP A 169 -18.44 10.39 -4.25
N ASN A 170 -17.37 11.17 -4.12
CA ASN A 170 -16.00 10.67 -4.16
C ASN A 170 -15.75 9.68 -3.00
N LEU A 171 -16.07 10.05 -1.76
CA LEU A 171 -15.96 9.17 -0.59
C LEU A 171 -16.81 7.90 -0.74
N TYR A 172 -18.04 8.01 -1.26
CA TYR A 172 -18.89 6.86 -1.53
C TYR A 172 -18.23 5.90 -2.53
N THR A 173 -17.68 6.45 -3.61
CA THR A 173 -16.96 5.67 -4.63
C THR A 173 -15.73 5.00 -4.01
N HIS A 174 -14.90 5.73 -3.25
CA HIS A 174 -13.73 5.15 -2.60
C HIS A 174 -14.07 4.14 -1.51
N TYR A 175 -15.16 4.33 -0.76
CA TYR A 175 -15.58 3.36 0.24
C TYR A 175 -16.13 2.07 -0.39
N LYS A 176 -16.89 2.21 -1.48
CA LYS A 176 -17.45 1.07 -2.23
C LYS A 176 -16.35 0.29 -2.92
N TRP A 177 -15.49 0.95 -3.70
CA TRP A 177 -14.46 0.30 -4.51
C TRP A 177 -13.18 0.02 -3.75
N GLY A 178 -12.84 0.85 -2.75
CA GLY A 178 -11.63 0.69 -1.95
C GLY A 178 -11.65 -0.59 -1.12
N LYS A 179 -12.82 -1.08 -0.69
CA LYS A 179 -12.89 -2.39 -0.04
C LYS A 179 -12.50 -3.53 -0.98
N TYR A 180 -12.97 -3.51 -2.22
CA TYR A 180 -12.61 -4.54 -3.21
C TYR A 180 -11.13 -4.47 -3.58
N LEU A 181 -10.57 -3.26 -3.71
CA LEU A 181 -9.15 -3.09 -4.03
C LEU A 181 -8.21 -3.47 -2.87
N LEU A 182 -8.69 -3.45 -1.63
CA LEU A 182 -7.87 -3.73 -0.43
C LEU A 182 -8.11 -5.12 0.18
N GLN A 183 -9.22 -5.80 -0.15
CA GLN A 183 -9.53 -7.12 0.40
C GLN A 183 -8.69 -8.24 -0.22
N ASP A 184 -8.23 -8.10 -1.46
CA ASP A 184 -7.35 -9.10 -2.09
C ASP A 184 -6.02 -9.25 -1.30
N GLU A 185 -5.55 -8.18 -0.64
CA GLU A 185 -4.28 -8.22 0.12
C GLU A 185 -4.34 -9.16 1.34
N ALA A 186 -5.45 -9.16 2.09
CA ALA A 186 -5.57 -10.01 3.27
C ALA A 186 -5.79 -11.49 2.90
N ALA A 187 -6.56 -11.74 1.83
CA ALA A 187 -6.86 -13.09 1.38
C ALA A 187 -5.67 -13.78 0.72
N GLU A 188 -4.87 -13.06 -0.07
CA GLU A 188 -3.64 -13.63 -0.66
C GLU A 188 -2.54 -13.85 0.37
N GLN A 189 -2.44 -13.00 1.40
CA GLN A 189 -1.45 -13.17 2.45
C GLN A 189 -1.77 -14.37 3.35
N ASP A 190 -3.05 -14.59 3.68
CA ASP A 190 -3.52 -15.80 4.35
C ASP A 190 -3.45 -17.04 3.46
N ALA A 191 -3.70 -16.92 2.15
CA ALA A 191 -3.48 -17.99 1.20
C ALA A 191 -1.99 -18.36 1.15
N GLY A 192 -1.08 -17.39 1.10
CA GLY A 192 0.37 -17.59 1.19
C GLY A 192 0.79 -18.34 2.45
N LEU A 193 0.18 -18.02 3.60
CA LEU A 193 0.40 -18.71 4.87
C LEU A 193 -0.21 -20.13 4.92
N ARG A 194 -1.35 -20.35 4.28
CA ARG A 194 -1.94 -21.70 4.13
C ARG A 194 -1.18 -22.55 3.11
N LEU A 195 -0.55 -21.93 2.12
CA LEU A 195 0.29 -22.56 1.11
C LEU A 195 1.65 -23.01 1.67
N THR A 196 2.07 -22.53 2.85
CA THR A 196 3.20 -23.11 3.60
C THR A 196 2.91 -24.49 4.20
N GLN A 197 1.67 -24.98 4.14
CA GLN A 197 1.32 -26.34 4.52
C GLN A 197 1.53 -27.26 3.30
N PRO A 198 2.49 -28.21 3.32
CA PRO A 198 2.83 -29.00 2.14
C PRO A 198 1.70 -29.98 1.78
N PRO A 199 1.01 -29.83 0.64
CA PRO A 199 0.01 -30.81 0.21
C PRO A 199 0.67 -31.86 -0.68
N VAL A 200 0.39 -33.10 -0.33
CA VAL A 200 0.72 -34.32 -1.07
C VAL A 200 -0.09 -34.38 -2.37
N GLY A 201 0.57 -34.07 -3.48
CA GLY A 201 0.48 -34.83 -4.74
C GLY A 201 -0.75 -34.63 -5.62
N LEU A 202 -0.70 -33.63 -6.52
CA LEU A 202 -1.32 -33.69 -7.85
C LEU A 202 -0.40 -33.04 -8.92
N PRO A 203 -0.41 -33.52 -10.18
CA PRO A 203 0.51 -33.12 -11.25
C PRO A 203 0.32 -31.67 -11.77
N PHE A 204 -0.70 -30.95 -11.29
CA PHE A 204 -0.99 -29.56 -11.68
C PHE A 204 -0.74 -28.53 -10.56
N ASP A 205 -0.08 -28.91 -9.46
CA ASP A 205 0.27 -28.01 -8.33
C ASP A 205 1.52 -27.14 -8.61
N TRP A 206 1.58 -26.49 -9.77
CA TRP A 206 2.72 -25.65 -10.19
C TRP A 206 2.77 -24.28 -9.50
N TYR A 207 1.68 -23.84 -8.88
CA TYR A 207 1.56 -22.54 -8.19
C TYR A 207 1.94 -22.59 -6.70
N LEU A 208 2.20 -23.77 -6.13
CA LEU A 208 2.55 -23.91 -4.72
C LEU A 208 4.04 -23.56 -4.49
N PRO A 209 4.38 -22.65 -3.56
CA PRO A 209 5.77 -22.36 -3.19
C PRO A 209 6.49 -23.63 -2.70
N GLN A 210 7.78 -23.76 -3.00
CA GLN A 210 8.58 -24.92 -2.60
C GLN A 210 8.76 -24.96 -1.07
N VAL A 211 8.02 -25.82 -0.38
CA VAL A 211 8.13 -26.03 1.09
C VAL A 211 9.42 -26.78 1.49
N GLY A 212 10.29 -27.15 0.54
CA GLY A 212 11.36 -28.13 0.78
C GLY A 212 12.81 -27.69 0.54
N MET A 213 13.08 -26.45 0.13
CA MET A 213 14.44 -26.02 -0.28
C MET A 213 15.09 -25.03 0.71
N LEU A 214 14.67 -25.04 1.98
CA LEU A 214 15.49 -24.51 3.05
C LEU A 214 16.59 -25.54 3.34
N ASP A 215 17.82 -25.15 3.01
CA ASP A 215 19.03 -25.96 3.09
C ASP A 215 19.13 -26.77 4.40
N VAL A 216 19.31 -28.08 4.23
CA VAL A 216 19.45 -29.12 5.26
C VAL A 216 20.72 -29.01 6.17
N PRO A 217 21.64 -28.02 6.10
CA PRO A 217 22.60 -27.83 7.19
C PRO A 217 22.02 -27.06 8.40
N LEU A 218 21.06 -26.15 8.23
CA LEU A 218 20.65 -25.22 9.30
C LEU A 218 19.51 -25.74 10.17
N GLN A 219 18.65 -26.61 9.64
CA GLN A 219 17.58 -27.24 10.42
C GLN A 219 18.11 -28.36 11.34
N ARG A 220 19.23 -29.01 10.99
CA ARG A 220 19.96 -29.90 11.92
C ARG A 220 20.56 -29.14 13.10
N SER A 221 21.01 -27.90 12.88
CA SER A 221 21.51 -27.03 13.97
C SER A 221 20.38 -26.59 14.91
N LEU A 222 19.23 -26.18 14.38
CA LEU A 222 18.10 -25.75 15.21
C LEU A 222 17.44 -26.91 15.98
N THR A 223 17.31 -28.09 15.37
CA THR A 223 16.76 -29.28 16.05
C THR A 223 17.74 -29.89 17.05
N ALA A 224 19.05 -29.88 16.76
CA ALA A 224 20.07 -30.28 17.75
C ALA A 224 20.11 -29.32 18.94
N ASN A 225 20.03 -28.00 18.71
CA ASN A 225 19.99 -27.01 19.80
C ASN A 225 18.70 -27.09 20.63
N HIS A 226 17.55 -27.45 20.02
CA HIS A 226 16.30 -27.64 20.75
C HIS A 226 16.30 -28.93 21.58
N ALA A 227 16.84 -30.04 21.05
CA ALA A 227 17.03 -31.29 21.79
C ALA A 227 18.05 -31.14 22.94
N GLN A 228 19.12 -30.37 22.72
CA GLN A 228 20.14 -30.11 23.74
C GLN A 228 19.64 -29.14 24.83
N ARG A 229 18.74 -28.20 24.52
CA ARG A 229 18.04 -27.39 25.53
C ARG A 229 17.08 -28.20 26.39
N LEU A 230 16.36 -29.16 25.82
CA LEU A 230 15.49 -30.07 26.58
C LEU A 230 16.29 -31.06 27.44
N SER A 231 17.45 -31.53 26.96
CA SER A 231 18.38 -32.33 27.76
C SER A 231 19.01 -31.56 28.93
N ASN A 232 19.25 -30.25 28.78
CA ASN A 232 19.81 -29.43 29.85
C ASN A 232 18.74 -28.93 30.84
N ALA A 233 17.48 -28.80 30.41
CA ALA A 233 16.35 -28.50 31.30
C ALA A 233 16.06 -29.64 32.29
N GLY A 234 16.47 -30.88 31.99
CA GLY A 234 16.33 -32.03 32.87
C GLY A 234 17.45 -32.22 33.90
N ARG A 235 18.47 -31.35 33.95
CA ARG A 235 19.67 -31.53 34.81
C ARG A 235 19.94 -30.42 35.82
N SER A 236 19.05 -29.44 35.95
CA SER A 236 19.20 -28.38 36.96
C SER A 236 18.46 -28.72 38.24
N GLN A 237 19.22 -29.32 39.16
CA GLN A 237 19.17 -29.22 40.62
C GLN A 237 17.82 -29.37 41.35
N ALA A 238 17.77 -30.48 42.09
CA ALA A 238 16.96 -30.70 43.28
C ALA A 238 17.22 -29.62 44.38
N PRO A 239 16.28 -29.46 45.32
CA PRO A 239 15.97 -28.20 45.98
C PRO A 239 16.74 -28.01 47.30
N THR A 240 17.02 -26.76 47.66
CA THR A 240 17.30 -26.39 49.05
C THR A 240 16.06 -25.75 49.64
N ILE A 241 15.49 -26.45 50.60
CA ILE A 241 14.34 -26.07 51.41
C ILE A 241 14.73 -24.87 52.27
N ALA A 242 14.02 -23.75 52.10
CA ALA A 242 13.93 -22.71 53.11
C ALA A 242 12.46 -22.44 53.37
N HIS A 243 12.14 -22.59 54.65
CA HIS A 243 10.85 -22.54 55.30
C HIS A 243 10.50 -21.07 55.54
N GLU A 244 9.39 -20.57 55.00
CA GLU A 244 8.78 -19.38 55.58
C GLU A 244 7.26 -19.41 55.42
N THR A 245 6.65 -19.30 56.59
CA THR A 245 5.23 -19.38 56.93
C THR A 245 4.73 -17.94 57.06
N GLU A 246 3.66 -17.56 56.38
CA GLU A 246 2.64 -16.59 56.84
C GLU A 246 1.68 -16.33 55.67
N GLU A 247 0.46 -16.86 55.67
CA GLU A 247 -0.75 -16.39 56.38
C GLU A 247 -1.46 -15.23 55.67
N ASN A 248 -2.80 -15.35 55.62
CA ASN A 248 -3.82 -14.39 55.18
C ASN A 248 -4.03 -14.29 53.66
N GLY A 249 -5.19 -14.64 53.08
CA GLY A 249 -6.53 -14.85 53.62
C GLY A 249 -7.54 -14.10 52.74
N VAL A 250 -8.71 -14.72 52.51
CA VAL A 250 -10.02 -14.04 52.29
C VAL A 250 -10.19 -13.40 50.88
N ASP A 251 -11.26 -13.52 50.10
CA ASP A 251 -12.61 -14.11 50.26
C ASP A 251 -13.23 -14.47 48.90
N CYS A 252 -14.28 -15.28 48.98
CA CYS A 252 -15.26 -15.65 47.96
C CYS A 252 -16.10 -14.49 47.41
N SER A 253 -16.63 -14.66 46.19
CA SER A 253 -17.96 -14.25 45.65
C SER A 253 -17.85 -14.37 44.11
N ASP A 254 -18.37 -15.34 43.38
CA ASP A 254 -19.73 -15.91 43.28
C ASP A 254 -20.82 -14.85 43.07
N THR A 255 -21.23 -14.58 41.83
CA THR A 255 -22.64 -14.38 41.45
C THR A 255 -22.87 -14.24 39.93
N THR A 256 -23.69 -15.16 39.41
CA THR A 256 -24.87 -15.00 38.52
C THR A 256 -24.76 -14.46 37.09
N ASP A 257 -25.13 -15.37 36.17
CA ASP A 257 -26.19 -15.30 35.15
C ASP A 257 -26.98 -13.99 35.00
N GLY A 258 -27.22 -13.63 33.72
CA GLY A 258 -28.24 -12.68 33.31
C GLY A 258 -28.43 -12.67 31.79
N ASP A 259 -29.49 -13.38 31.36
CA ASP A 259 -30.32 -13.31 30.14
C ASP A 259 -29.71 -12.99 28.75
#